data_AF-A0A820Q208-F1
#
_entry.id   AF-A0A820Q208-F1
#
_cell.length_a   1.000
_cell.length_b   1.000
_cell.length_c   1.000
_cell.angle_alpha   90.00
_cell.angle_beta   90.00
_cell.angle_gamma   90.00
#
_symmetry.space_group_name_H-M   'P 1'
#
loop_
_entity.id
_entity.type
_entity.pdbx_description
1 polymer ?
#
loop_
_entity_poly.entity_id
_entity_poly.type
_entity_poly.pdbx_seq_one_letter_code
_entity_poly.pdbx_strand_id
1 'polypeptide(L)'
;MSIPQPPDDPETRNIIEKLASFVARNGPEFEVATRQKQENNPKFAFLRGGEYQHYYQFRVQAEKTLLQQPPNPFHLPPPNMPPAPTSMSHHSSRPTLPPFPGPPPPPGSNGPLPPWTQPPPPHIFSSGPPPMPIPPIPPPPAVVIEQAFQQQMQALQERLRQSEINLAAQRDSMQINKKTKVQENIRAARQARITAQATESNININELDQATLSIIEACTKDNITTGRNCILNYSQTTLQAETICLYLIDRSLAPEATFDARLHLIYLMNDILHNCIRKGNDEIRMQMSKIIVPIYCLAVDQANDERKQKLVKVEIL
;
A
#
# COMPACT_ATOMS: atom_id res chain seq x y z
N MET A 1 32.55 -0.54 -21.08
CA MET A 1 33.04 0.82 -20.78
C MET A 1 33.40 0.87 -19.31
N SER A 2 34.62 1.31 -19.01
CA SER A 2 35.20 1.37 -17.66
C SER A 2 34.42 2.36 -16.79
N ILE A 3 34.03 1.95 -15.58
CA ILE A 3 33.36 2.84 -14.61
C ILE A 3 34.37 3.91 -14.17
N PRO A 4 34.11 5.22 -14.37
CA PRO A 4 35.05 6.26 -13.99
C PRO A 4 35.25 6.28 -12.46
N GLN A 5 36.50 6.41 -12.01
CA GLN A 5 36.85 6.39 -10.59
C GLN A 5 36.15 7.54 -9.84
N PRO A 6 35.43 7.23 -8.74
CA PRO A 6 34.85 8.26 -7.91
C PRO A 6 35.96 9.03 -7.16
N PRO A 7 35.80 10.34 -6.92
CA PRO A 7 36.76 11.09 -6.09
C PRO A 7 36.91 10.44 -4.72
N ASP A 8 38.15 10.32 -4.21
CA ASP A 8 38.46 9.82 -2.86
C ASP A 8 37.88 10.75 -1.77
N ASP A 9 37.82 12.05 -2.04
CA ASP A 9 37.27 13.03 -1.12
C ASP A 9 35.72 12.98 -1.07
N PRO A 10 35.12 12.64 0.08
CA PRO A 10 33.66 12.55 0.21
C PRO A 10 32.96 13.90 0.02
N GLU A 11 33.63 15.03 0.27
CA GLU A 11 33.04 16.35 0.07
C GLU A 11 32.89 16.66 -1.44
N THR A 12 33.95 16.44 -2.21
CA THR A 12 33.96 16.60 -3.67
C THR A 12 32.95 15.67 -4.36
N ARG A 13 32.83 14.42 -3.89
CA ARG A 13 31.82 13.47 -4.41
C ARG A 13 30.39 13.97 -4.18
N ASN A 14 30.09 14.46 -2.98
CA ASN A 14 28.76 15.00 -2.67
C ASN A 14 28.41 16.23 -3.52
N ILE A 15 29.39 17.11 -3.78
CA ILE A 15 29.20 18.30 -4.63
C ILE A 15 28.90 17.86 -6.07
N ILE A 16 29.65 16.90 -6.60
CA ILE A 16 29.44 16.34 -7.95
C ILE A 16 28.06 15.70 -8.06
N GLU A 17 27.65 14.88 -7.08
CA GLU A 17 26.34 14.21 -7.10
C GLU A 17 25.16 15.20 -7.04
N LYS A 18 25.25 16.19 -6.14
CA LYS A 18 24.21 17.23 -6.01
C LYS A 18 24.09 18.07 -7.26
N LEU A 19 25.24 18.48 -7.83
CA LEU A 19 25.24 19.28 -9.05
C LEU A 19 24.74 18.46 -10.25
N ALA A 20 25.14 17.19 -10.35
CA ALA A 20 24.70 16.30 -11.42
C ALA A 20 23.19 16.09 -11.42
N SER A 21 22.59 15.85 -10.25
CA SER A 21 21.13 15.75 -10.09
C SER A 21 20.43 17.07 -10.44
N PHE A 22 21.01 18.20 -10.03
CA PHE A 22 20.44 19.52 -10.30
C PHE A 22 20.46 19.88 -11.79
N VAL A 23 21.57 19.61 -12.49
CA VAL A 23 21.71 19.85 -13.93
C VAL A 23 20.86 18.88 -14.74
N ALA A 24 20.76 17.60 -14.35
CA ALA A 24 19.91 16.63 -15.02
C ALA A 24 18.42 17.02 -14.97
N ARG A 25 17.97 17.68 -13.90
CA ARG A 25 16.58 18.10 -13.70
C ARG A 25 16.23 19.45 -14.33
N ASN A 26 17.15 20.42 -14.29
CA ASN A 26 16.88 21.79 -14.73
C ASN A 26 17.48 22.11 -16.12
N GLY A 27 18.27 21.20 -16.67
CA GLY A 27 18.88 21.34 -18.00
C GLY A 27 20.34 21.83 -17.99
N PRO A 28 21.03 21.68 -19.13
CA PRO A 28 22.46 21.96 -19.27
C PRO A 28 22.84 23.44 -19.14
N GLU A 29 21.88 24.37 -19.27
CA GLU A 29 22.12 25.81 -19.08
C GLU A 29 22.58 26.14 -17.66
N PHE A 30 22.08 25.39 -16.66
CA PHE A 30 22.48 25.55 -15.27
C PHE A 30 23.90 25.08 -14.99
N GLU A 31 24.42 24.14 -15.78
CA GLU A 31 25.83 23.75 -15.71
C GLU A 31 26.73 24.91 -16.13
N VAL A 32 26.40 25.55 -17.25
CA VAL A 32 27.15 26.70 -17.79
C VAL A 32 27.11 27.88 -16.81
N ALA A 33 25.94 28.19 -16.25
CA ALA A 33 25.79 29.25 -15.26
C ALA A 33 26.58 28.97 -13.97
N THR A 34 26.58 27.72 -13.49
CA THR A 34 27.33 27.32 -12.29
C THR A 34 28.84 27.38 -12.55
N ARG A 35 29.29 26.94 -13.72
CA ARG A 35 30.69 26.99 -14.14
C ARG A 35 31.23 28.42 -14.18
N GLN A 36 30.43 29.38 -14.65
CA GLN A 36 30.81 30.80 -14.73
C GLN A 36 30.81 31.48 -13.36
N LYS A 37 29.82 31.20 -12.50
CA LYS A 37 29.75 31.79 -11.15
C LYS A 37 30.80 31.25 -10.18
N GLN A 38 31.23 30.00 -10.35
CA GLN A 38 32.16 29.31 -9.46
C GLN A 38 33.58 29.19 -10.07
N GLU A 39 33.93 30.10 -10.98
CA GLU A 39 35.20 30.05 -11.72
C GLU A 39 36.44 30.11 -10.81
N ASN A 40 36.39 30.83 -9.70
CA ASN A 40 37.51 30.93 -8.75
C ASN A 40 37.50 29.87 -7.64
N ASN A 41 36.55 28.92 -7.66
CA ASN A 41 36.42 27.92 -6.60
C ASN A 41 37.07 26.59 -6.99
N PRO A 42 38.12 26.13 -6.29
CA PRO A 42 38.79 24.86 -6.60
C PRO A 42 37.88 23.64 -6.43
N LYS A 43 36.82 23.74 -5.62
CA LYS A 43 35.84 22.65 -5.42
C LYS A 43 34.98 22.37 -6.65
N PHE A 44 34.91 23.30 -7.61
CA PHE A 44 34.18 23.15 -8.88
C PHE A 44 35.11 23.03 -10.08
N ALA A 45 36.41 22.78 -9.85
CA ALA A 45 37.40 22.64 -10.93
C ALA A 45 37.00 21.57 -11.96
N PHE A 46 36.33 20.49 -11.53
CA PHE A 46 35.83 19.41 -12.39
C PHE A 46 34.87 19.86 -13.50
N LEU A 47 34.22 21.04 -13.37
CA LEU A 47 33.35 21.62 -14.41
C LEU A 47 34.13 22.27 -15.57
N ARG A 48 35.40 22.64 -15.32
CA ARG A 48 36.29 23.25 -16.31
C ARG A 48 37.24 22.24 -16.97
N GLY A 49 37.34 21.06 -16.39
CA GLY A 49 38.22 19.99 -16.83
C GLY A 49 38.90 19.29 -15.65
N GLY A 50 39.44 18.09 -15.87
CA GLY A 50 40.25 17.37 -14.87
C GLY A 50 39.78 15.95 -14.60
N GLU A 51 40.40 15.31 -13.60
CA GLU A 51 40.28 13.88 -13.32
C GLU A 51 38.84 13.43 -12.99
N TYR A 52 37.99 14.33 -12.51
CA TYR A 52 36.59 14.01 -12.11
C TYR A 52 35.52 14.48 -13.11
N GLN A 53 35.91 15.04 -14.25
CA GLN A 53 34.96 15.48 -15.29
C GLN A 53 34.17 14.31 -15.88
N HIS A 54 34.85 13.18 -16.14
CA HIS A 54 34.22 11.97 -16.67
C HIS A 54 33.23 11.35 -15.68
N TYR A 55 33.55 11.39 -14.38
CA TYR A 55 32.65 10.93 -13.33
C TYR A 55 31.41 11.83 -13.21
N TYR A 56 31.59 13.16 -13.26
CA TYR A 56 30.48 14.12 -13.27
C TYR A 56 29.56 13.91 -14.49
N GLN A 57 30.11 13.79 -15.72
CA GLN A 57 29.31 13.55 -16.92
C GLN A 57 28.54 12.23 -16.87
N PHE A 58 29.19 11.15 -16.39
CA PHE A 58 28.53 9.86 -16.17
C PHE A 58 27.35 9.99 -15.19
N ARG A 59 27.53 10.73 -14.09
CA ARG A 59 26.47 10.97 -13.08
C ARG A 59 25.33 11.81 -13.65
N VAL A 60 25.62 12.89 -14.37
CA VAL A 60 24.60 13.72 -15.03
C VAL A 60 23.81 12.87 -16.02
N GLN A 61 24.49 12.04 -16.81
CA GLN A 61 23.86 11.22 -17.83
C GLN A 61 23.03 10.07 -17.21
N ALA A 62 23.50 9.47 -16.12
CA ALA A 62 22.74 8.48 -15.35
C ALA A 62 21.44 9.09 -14.78
N GLU A 63 21.51 10.25 -14.14
CA GLU A 63 20.35 10.99 -13.62
C GLU A 63 19.39 11.41 -14.74
N LYS A 64 19.93 11.92 -15.86
CA LYS A 64 19.13 12.32 -17.02
C LYS A 64 18.47 11.11 -17.70
N THR A 65 19.09 9.93 -17.65
CA THR A 65 18.52 8.67 -18.18
C THR A 65 17.43 8.15 -17.24
N LEU A 66 17.62 8.29 -15.93
CA LEU A 66 16.60 7.96 -14.93
C LEU A 66 15.36 8.84 -15.07
N LEU A 67 15.54 10.13 -15.40
CA LEU A 67 14.46 11.10 -15.60
C LEU A 67 13.77 11.00 -16.97
N GLN A 68 14.45 10.49 -18.01
CA GLN A 68 13.91 10.35 -19.37
C GLN A 68 13.36 8.96 -19.68
N GLN A 69 13.33 8.02 -18.72
CA GLN A 69 12.66 6.74 -18.96
C GLN A 69 11.14 6.96 -19.09
N PRO A 70 10.51 6.62 -20.24
CA PRO A 70 9.08 6.35 -20.24
C PRO A 70 8.80 5.12 -19.35
N PRO A 71 7.59 4.94 -18.82
CA PRO A 71 7.25 3.70 -18.12
C PRO A 71 7.40 2.53 -19.09
N ASN A 72 8.46 1.74 -18.95
CA ASN A 72 8.61 0.49 -19.69
C ASN A 72 7.57 -0.52 -19.17
N PRO A 73 6.73 -1.12 -20.03
CA PRO A 73 5.75 -2.13 -19.61
C PRO A 73 6.35 -3.50 -19.25
N PHE A 74 7.68 -3.64 -19.29
CA PHE A 74 8.37 -4.92 -19.07
C PHE A 74 9.47 -4.79 -18.01
N HIS A 75 9.07 -4.73 -16.74
CA HIS A 75 9.83 -5.29 -15.64
C HIS A 75 8.87 -5.91 -14.63
N LEU A 76 8.60 -7.19 -14.84
CA LEU A 76 8.15 -8.09 -13.78
C LEU A 76 9.24 -8.16 -12.70
N PRO A 77 8.90 -8.41 -11.42
CA PRO A 77 9.89 -8.71 -10.39
C PRO A 77 10.70 -9.96 -10.81
N PRO A 78 12.00 -10.04 -10.47
CA PRO A 78 12.79 -11.24 -10.76
C PRO A 78 12.20 -12.46 -10.04
N PRO A 79 11.85 -13.54 -10.75
CA PRO A 79 11.39 -14.77 -10.11
C PRO A 79 12.61 -15.61 -9.75
N ASN A 80 13.17 -15.42 -8.54
CA ASN A 80 13.99 -16.46 -7.90
C ASN A 80 14.17 -16.24 -6.38
N MET A 81 13.19 -16.67 -5.58
CA MET A 81 13.44 -17.29 -4.27
C MET A 81 12.34 -18.34 -3.99
N PRO A 82 12.68 -19.48 -3.36
CA PRO A 82 11.96 -20.74 -3.48
C PRO A 82 10.71 -20.86 -2.58
N PRO A 83 9.81 -21.81 -2.86
CA PRO A 83 8.71 -22.17 -1.96
C PRO A 83 9.19 -23.08 -0.81
N ALA A 84 8.65 -22.87 0.38
CA ALA A 84 8.67 -23.87 1.48
C ALA A 84 7.58 -24.94 1.21
N PRO A 85 7.69 -26.15 1.79
CA PRO A 85 7.85 -27.38 1.02
C PRO A 85 6.56 -28.21 0.88
N THR A 86 6.48 -29.00 -0.19
CA THR A 86 5.76 -30.28 -0.17
C THR A 86 6.63 -31.37 -0.79
N SER A 87 7.02 -32.28 0.09
CA SER A 87 7.37 -33.70 -0.09
C SER A 87 7.35 -34.31 -1.50
N MET A 88 8.53 -34.85 -1.86
CA MET A 88 8.79 -36.16 -2.49
C MET A 88 8.05 -36.59 -3.79
N SER A 89 8.89 -36.87 -4.81
CA SER A 89 8.98 -38.16 -5.53
C SER A 89 8.88 -38.09 -7.06
N HIS A 90 10.03 -38.36 -7.67
CA HIS A 90 10.31 -39.27 -8.79
C HIS A 90 9.55 -39.13 -10.13
N HIS A 91 10.40 -39.04 -11.17
CA HIS A 91 10.45 -39.84 -12.41
C HIS A 91 9.39 -39.73 -13.51
N SER A 92 9.93 -39.42 -14.70
CA SER A 92 9.72 -40.08 -16.00
C SER A 92 8.52 -39.72 -16.89
N SER A 93 8.91 -39.47 -18.16
CA SER A 93 8.20 -39.78 -19.42
C SER A 93 7.31 -38.70 -20.08
N ARG A 94 7.85 -38.17 -21.19
CA ARG A 94 7.21 -37.54 -22.38
C ARG A 94 5.79 -38.10 -22.69
N PRO A 95 4.79 -37.27 -23.10
CA PRO A 95 4.61 -36.92 -24.52
C PRO A 95 4.09 -35.50 -24.86
N THR A 96 4.54 -35.02 -26.01
CA THR A 96 4.05 -33.85 -26.78
C THR A 96 2.61 -34.05 -27.28
N LEU A 97 1.73 -33.06 -27.06
CA LEU A 97 0.42 -32.90 -27.72
C LEU A 97 0.09 -31.39 -27.94
N PRO A 98 -0.79 -31.04 -28.90
CA PRO A 98 -0.84 -29.75 -29.60
C PRO A 98 -1.70 -28.68 -28.87
N PRO A 99 -1.64 -27.39 -29.28
CA PRO A 99 -2.40 -26.34 -28.61
C PRO A 99 -3.89 -26.38 -28.99
N PHE A 100 -4.77 -26.36 -27.99
CA PHE A 100 -6.21 -26.13 -28.17
C PHE A 100 -6.53 -24.62 -28.30
N PRO A 101 -7.63 -24.27 -29.00
CA PRO A 101 -7.96 -22.91 -29.39
C PRO A 101 -8.73 -22.14 -28.31
N GLY A 102 -8.51 -20.82 -28.28
CA GLY A 102 -9.25 -19.89 -27.41
C GLY A 102 -10.73 -19.72 -27.79
N PRO A 103 -11.54 -19.12 -26.90
CA PRO A 103 -13.00 -19.05 -27.01
C PRO A 103 -13.47 -18.11 -28.14
N PRO A 104 -14.69 -18.33 -28.68
CA PRO A 104 -15.23 -17.57 -29.81
C PRO A 104 -15.69 -16.16 -29.41
N PRO A 105 -15.61 -15.17 -30.33
CA PRO A 105 -16.17 -13.84 -30.13
C PRO A 105 -17.71 -13.82 -30.31
N PRO A 106 -18.42 -12.87 -29.66
CA PRO A 106 -19.87 -12.70 -29.79
C PRO A 106 -20.27 -12.20 -31.19
N PRO A 107 -21.47 -12.57 -31.69
CA PRO A 107 -21.91 -12.20 -33.03
C PRO A 107 -22.55 -10.81 -33.05
N GLY A 108 -22.10 -9.96 -33.98
CA GLY A 108 -22.87 -8.82 -34.47
C GLY A 108 -22.45 -7.43 -33.97
N SER A 109 -21.39 -6.88 -34.58
CA SER A 109 -21.37 -5.46 -34.99
C SER A 109 -20.20 -5.23 -35.95
N ASN A 110 -20.52 -5.05 -37.23
CA ASN A 110 -19.58 -4.59 -38.25
C ASN A 110 -19.24 -3.11 -38.00
N GLY A 111 -18.24 -2.84 -37.15
CA GLY A 111 -17.61 -1.53 -37.00
C GLY A 111 -16.13 -1.60 -37.38
N PRO A 112 -15.54 -0.56 -38.01
CA PRO A 112 -14.11 -0.55 -38.31
C PRO A 112 -13.29 -0.46 -37.01
N LEU A 113 -12.17 -1.18 -36.98
CA LEU A 113 -11.20 -1.20 -35.87
C LEU A 113 -10.59 0.20 -35.60
N PRO A 114 -10.14 0.50 -34.36
CA PRO A 114 -9.51 1.78 -34.03
C PRO A 114 -8.21 2.02 -34.82
N PRO A 115 -7.85 3.28 -35.15
CA PRO A 115 -6.76 3.59 -36.09
C PRO A 115 -5.34 3.32 -35.56
N TRP A 116 -5.18 2.95 -34.29
CA TRP A 116 -3.88 2.84 -33.61
C TRP A 116 -3.26 1.43 -33.68
N THR A 117 -3.96 0.46 -34.29
CA THR A 117 -3.50 -0.94 -34.41
C THR A 117 -2.96 -1.30 -35.80
N GLN A 118 -2.86 -0.35 -36.74
CA GLN A 118 -2.34 -0.64 -38.08
C GLN A 118 -0.87 -0.21 -38.23
N PRO A 119 0.04 -1.10 -38.64
CA PRO A 119 1.38 -0.71 -39.04
C PRO A 119 1.33 0.11 -40.34
N PRO A 120 2.25 1.07 -40.56
CA PRO A 120 2.28 1.85 -41.79
C PRO A 120 2.55 0.94 -43.01
N PRO A 121 1.87 1.14 -44.14
CA PRO A 121 2.07 0.31 -45.32
C PRO A 121 3.46 0.54 -45.93
N PRO A 122 4.10 -0.50 -46.50
CA PRO A 122 5.39 -0.36 -47.17
C PRO A 122 5.22 0.48 -48.44
N HIS A 123 6.07 1.49 -48.62
CA HIS A 123 6.09 2.34 -49.80
C HIS A 123 6.42 1.51 -51.05
N ILE A 124 5.41 1.20 -51.85
CA ILE A 124 5.58 0.71 -53.22
C ILE A 124 5.83 1.95 -54.08
N PHE A 125 7.06 2.12 -54.59
CA PHE A 125 7.35 3.08 -55.64
C PHE A 125 6.66 2.62 -56.93
N SER A 126 5.42 3.07 -57.14
CA SER A 126 4.71 2.92 -58.40
C SER A 126 4.97 4.16 -59.25
N SER A 127 5.72 3.99 -60.33
CA SER A 127 5.98 5.01 -61.35
C SER A 127 4.70 5.28 -62.14
N GLY A 128 3.92 6.27 -61.70
CA GLY A 128 2.76 6.81 -62.41
C GLY A 128 3.10 7.95 -63.38
N PRO A 129 2.21 8.28 -64.34
CA PRO A 129 2.42 9.30 -65.37
C PRO A 129 2.51 10.72 -64.79
N PRO A 130 3.04 11.72 -65.53
CA PRO A 130 3.44 13.02 -64.97
C PRO A 130 2.26 13.78 -64.36
N PRO A 131 2.52 14.64 -63.34
CA PRO A 131 1.48 15.33 -62.61
C PRO A 131 0.79 16.38 -63.48
N MET A 132 -0.53 16.31 -63.55
CA MET A 132 -1.36 17.41 -64.05
C MET A 132 -1.30 18.59 -63.05
N PRO A 133 -1.48 19.85 -63.50
CA PRO A 133 -1.51 20.99 -62.60
C PRO A 133 -2.71 20.85 -61.65
N ILE A 134 -2.43 20.71 -60.35
CA ILE A 134 -3.46 20.72 -59.30
C ILE A 134 -3.99 22.17 -59.22
N PRO A 135 -5.28 22.44 -59.41
CA PRO A 135 -5.83 23.77 -59.20
C PRO A 135 -5.66 24.17 -57.72
N PRO A 136 -5.42 25.46 -57.41
CA PRO A 136 -5.22 25.89 -56.03
C PRO A 136 -6.48 25.58 -55.21
N ILE A 137 -6.35 24.65 -54.25
CA ILE A 137 -7.38 24.37 -53.26
C ILE A 137 -7.56 25.67 -52.46
N PRO A 138 -8.78 26.25 -52.37
CA PRO A 138 -9.00 27.43 -51.56
C PRO A 138 -8.64 27.12 -50.11
N PRO A 139 -7.95 28.03 -49.39
CA PRO A 139 -7.63 27.81 -47.99
C PRO A 139 -8.92 27.52 -47.22
N PRO A 140 -8.93 26.53 -46.31
CA PRO A 140 -10.12 26.23 -45.52
C PRO A 140 -10.57 27.51 -44.80
N PRO A 141 -11.88 27.78 -44.72
CA PRO A 141 -12.37 29.00 -44.11
C PRO A 141 -11.86 29.10 -42.67
N ALA A 142 -11.41 30.28 -42.25
CA ALA A 142 -10.76 30.52 -40.95
C ALA A 142 -11.55 29.96 -39.75
N VAL A 143 -12.87 29.86 -39.88
CA VAL A 143 -13.79 29.23 -38.90
C VAL A 143 -13.47 27.76 -38.62
N VAL A 144 -13.03 26.99 -39.62
CA VAL A 144 -12.70 25.56 -39.50
C VAL A 144 -11.39 25.37 -38.72
N ILE A 145 -10.41 26.26 -38.91
CA ILE A 145 -9.14 26.24 -38.18
C ILE A 145 -9.38 26.60 -36.71
N GLU A 146 -10.19 27.62 -36.44
CA GLU A 146 -10.58 28.04 -35.09
C GLU A 146 -11.34 26.93 -34.35
N GLN A 147 -12.28 26.26 -35.01
CA GLN A 147 -13.00 25.11 -34.44
C GLN A 147 -12.08 23.93 -34.15
N ALA A 148 -11.14 23.60 -35.05
CA ALA A 148 -10.19 22.52 -34.84
C ALA A 148 -9.25 22.81 -33.66
N PHE A 149 -8.79 24.05 -33.52
CA PHE A 149 -7.97 24.49 -32.40
C PHE A 149 -8.74 24.42 -31.06
N GLN A 150 -10.00 24.88 -31.05
CA GLN A 150 -10.86 24.75 -29.87
C GLN A 150 -11.12 23.30 -29.47
N GLN A 151 -11.39 22.41 -30.43
CA GLN A 151 -11.54 20.98 -30.15
C GLN A 151 -10.26 20.35 -29.60
N GLN A 152 -9.10 20.72 -30.14
CA GLN A 152 -7.81 20.25 -29.65
C GLN A 152 -7.54 20.72 -28.21
N MET A 153 -7.87 21.99 -27.91
CA MET A 153 -7.73 22.56 -26.57
C MET A 153 -8.65 21.87 -25.56
N GLN A 154 -9.92 21.62 -25.92
CA GLN A 154 -10.86 20.86 -25.10
C GLN A 154 -10.37 19.42 -24.85
N ALA A 155 -9.88 18.74 -25.89
CA ALA A 155 -9.34 17.39 -25.76
C ALA A 155 -8.11 17.33 -24.83
N LEU A 156 -7.25 18.36 -24.87
CA LEU A 156 -6.09 18.45 -23.99
C LEU A 156 -6.50 18.73 -22.54
N GLN A 157 -7.46 19.62 -22.32
CA GLN A 157 -8.02 19.90 -20.98
C GLN A 157 -8.64 18.65 -20.36
N GLU A 158 -9.39 17.85 -21.13
CA GLU A 158 -9.97 16.62 -20.61
C GLU A 158 -8.89 15.59 -20.25
N ARG A 159 -7.81 15.48 -21.03
CA ARG A 159 -6.67 14.62 -20.69
C ARG A 159 -6.00 15.05 -19.39
N LEU A 160 -5.80 16.35 -19.19
CA LEU A 160 -5.25 16.88 -17.93
C LEU A 160 -6.16 16.53 -16.76
N ARG A 161 -7.46 16.83 -16.88
CA ARG A 161 -8.47 16.51 -15.87
C ARG A 161 -8.47 15.02 -15.49
N GLN A 162 -8.44 14.15 -16.50
CA GLN A 162 -8.40 12.71 -16.27
C GLN A 162 -7.09 12.26 -15.62
N SER A 163 -5.96 12.86 -15.99
CA SER A 163 -4.67 12.57 -15.36
C SER A 163 -4.63 13.00 -13.89
N GLU A 164 -5.26 14.12 -13.56
CA GLU A 164 -5.39 14.62 -12.18
C GLU A 164 -6.25 13.68 -11.34
N ILE A 165 -7.38 13.21 -11.87
CA ILE A 165 -8.24 12.22 -11.22
C ILE A 165 -7.48 10.91 -10.98
N ASN A 166 -6.76 10.43 -12.00
CA ASN A 166 -5.98 9.20 -11.89
C ASN A 166 -4.86 9.33 -10.84
N LEU A 167 -4.18 10.48 -10.81
CA LEU A 167 -3.13 10.78 -9.84
C LEU A 167 -3.69 10.90 -8.41
N ALA A 168 -4.86 11.50 -8.24
CA ALA A 168 -5.57 11.57 -6.96
C ALA A 168 -5.97 10.16 -6.49
N ALA A 169 -6.59 9.36 -7.35
CA ALA A 169 -6.95 7.98 -7.03
C ALA A 169 -5.73 7.12 -6.66
N GLN A 170 -4.59 7.30 -7.34
CA GLN A 170 -3.35 6.63 -6.99
C GLN A 170 -2.84 7.06 -5.60
N ARG A 171 -2.89 8.37 -5.27
CA ARG A 171 -2.54 8.86 -3.92
C ARG A 171 -3.44 8.27 -2.85
N ASP A 172 -4.75 8.26 -3.07
CA ASP A 172 -5.72 7.73 -2.12
C ASP A 172 -5.50 6.23 -1.89
N SER A 173 -5.28 5.47 -2.97
CA SER A 173 -4.94 4.05 -2.90
C SER A 173 -3.68 3.80 -2.08
N MET A 174 -2.62 4.58 -2.30
CA MET A 174 -1.38 4.46 -1.52
C MET A 174 -1.58 4.81 -0.04
N GLN A 175 -2.37 5.83 0.26
CA GLN A 175 -2.68 6.20 1.65
C GLN A 175 -3.49 5.12 2.36
N ILE A 176 -4.50 4.55 1.68
CA ILE A 176 -5.27 3.41 2.18
C ILE A 176 -4.35 2.22 2.43
N ASN A 177 -3.50 1.85 1.46
CA ASN A 177 -2.58 0.73 1.62
C ASN A 177 -1.62 0.92 2.80
N LYS A 178 -1.07 2.13 2.96
CA LYS A 178 -0.21 2.47 4.11
C LYS A 178 -0.98 2.34 5.43
N LYS A 179 -2.21 2.87 5.50
CA LYS A 179 -3.05 2.80 6.69
C LYS A 179 -3.36 1.34 7.06
N THR A 180 -3.77 0.53 6.08
CA THR A 180 -4.03 -0.90 6.27
C THR A 180 -2.79 -1.63 6.75
N LYS A 181 -1.62 -1.39 6.13
CA LYS A 181 -0.38 -2.07 6.52
C LYS A 181 0.07 -1.73 7.94
N VAL A 182 -0.08 -0.47 8.35
CA VAL A 182 0.19 -0.05 9.73
C VAL A 182 -0.74 -0.79 10.70
N GLN A 183 -2.04 -0.87 10.39
CA GLN A 183 -3.01 -1.58 11.24
C GLN A 183 -2.73 -3.08 11.32
N GLU A 184 -2.40 -3.74 10.21
CA GLU A 184 -1.99 -5.15 10.18
C GLU A 184 -0.74 -5.40 11.04
N ASN A 185 0.28 -4.56 10.90
CA ASN A 185 1.52 -4.71 11.67
C ASN A 185 1.28 -4.52 13.17
N ILE A 186 0.42 -3.56 13.57
CA ILE A 186 0.04 -3.36 14.97
C ILE A 186 -0.72 -4.59 15.50
N ARG A 187 -1.67 -5.13 14.73
CA ARG A 187 -2.43 -6.34 15.09
C ARG A 187 -1.49 -7.54 15.25
N ALA A 188 -0.61 -7.77 14.28
CA ALA A 188 0.36 -8.87 14.32
C ALA A 188 1.31 -8.77 15.51
N ALA A 189 1.84 -7.58 15.79
CA ALA A 189 2.72 -7.35 16.94
C ALA A 189 2.00 -7.60 18.28
N ARG A 190 0.73 -7.18 18.38
CA ARG A 190 -0.09 -7.42 19.57
C ARG A 190 -0.39 -8.90 19.76
N GLN A 191 -0.81 -9.61 18.70
CA GLN A 191 -1.06 -11.04 18.75
C GLN A 191 0.21 -11.81 19.14
N ALA A 192 1.37 -11.46 18.58
CA ALA A 192 2.65 -12.07 18.94
C ALA A 192 2.97 -11.86 20.43
N ARG A 193 2.73 -10.65 20.97
CA ARG A 193 2.91 -10.36 22.39
C ARG A 193 1.98 -11.19 23.27
N ILE A 194 0.69 -11.27 22.92
CA ILE A 194 -0.28 -12.08 23.68
C ILE A 194 0.14 -13.54 23.69
N THR A 195 0.51 -14.09 22.52
CA THR A 195 0.96 -15.48 22.42
C THR A 195 2.21 -15.76 23.24
N ALA A 196 3.19 -14.84 23.21
CA ALA A 196 4.41 -14.96 24.01
C ALA A 196 4.11 -14.95 25.52
N GLN A 197 3.33 -13.98 26.00
CA GLN A 197 3.00 -13.85 27.42
C GLN A 197 2.09 -14.98 27.91
N ALA A 198 1.17 -15.47 27.08
CA ALA A 198 0.33 -16.62 27.41
C ALA A 198 1.17 -17.89 27.56
N THR A 199 2.19 -18.09 26.71
CA THR A 199 3.14 -19.20 26.83
C THR A 199 3.93 -19.11 28.12
N GLU A 200 4.44 -17.91 28.45
CA GLU A 200 5.19 -17.65 29.68
C GLU A 200 4.32 -17.86 30.95
N SER A 201 3.04 -17.48 30.88
CA SER A 201 2.09 -17.53 32.00
C SER A 201 1.29 -18.83 32.09
N ASN A 202 1.60 -19.80 31.22
CA ASN A 202 0.89 -21.08 31.09
C ASN A 202 -0.63 -20.94 30.86
N ILE A 203 -1.04 -19.93 30.08
CA ILE A 203 -2.44 -19.72 29.70
C ILE A 203 -2.71 -20.48 28.40
N ASN A 204 -3.74 -21.32 28.41
CA ASN A 204 -4.21 -21.97 27.19
C ASN A 204 -5.10 -21.02 26.38
N ILE A 205 -4.53 -20.38 25.36
CA ILE A 205 -5.24 -19.43 24.49
C ILE A 205 -6.45 -20.09 23.81
N ASN A 206 -6.36 -21.37 23.43
CA ASN A 206 -7.48 -22.05 22.76
C ASN A 206 -8.69 -22.18 23.68
N GLU A 207 -8.48 -22.48 24.96
CA GLU A 207 -9.58 -22.56 25.94
C GLU A 207 -10.21 -21.18 26.15
N LEU A 208 -9.37 -20.15 26.22
CA LEU A 208 -9.81 -18.76 26.34
C LEU A 208 -10.60 -18.31 25.10
N ASP A 209 -10.14 -18.70 23.90
CA ASP A 209 -10.82 -18.46 22.63
C ASP A 209 -12.21 -19.10 22.63
N GLN A 210 -12.32 -20.39 22.99
CA GLN A 210 -13.60 -21.09 23.04
C GLN A 210 -14.56 -20.46 24.06
N ALA A 211 -14.07 -20.15 25.27
CA ALA A 211 -14.85 -19.48 26.29
C ALA A 211 -15.36 -18.10 25.82
N THR A 212 -14.50 -17.33 25.15
CA THR A 212 -14.87 -15.99 24.67
C THR A 212 -15.82 -16.06 23.47
N LEU A 213 -15.59 -16.99 22.53
CA LEU A 213 -16.44 -17.20 21.35
C LEU A 213 -17.85 -17.62 21.75
N SER A 214 -17.99 -18.57 22.68
CA SER A 214 -19.31 -18.99 23.17
C SER A 214 -20.14 -17.82 23.74
N ILE A 215 -19.50 -16.84 24.38
CA ILE A 215 -20.15 -15.63 24.90
C ILE A 215 -20.51 -14.65 23.78
N ILE A 216 -19.60 -14.47 22.82
CA ILE A 216 -19.83 -13.59 21.67
C ILE A 216 -21.02 -14.10 20.84
N GLU A 217 -21.09 -15.40 20.58
CA GLU A 217 -22.17 -16.04 19.81
C GLU A 217 -23.48 -16.11 20.60
N ALA A 218 -23.40 -16.39 21.90
CA ALA A 218 -24.57 -16.51 22.77
C ALA A 218 -24.30 -15.95 24.17
N CYS A 219 -24.77 -14.73 24.42
CA CYS A 219 -24.63 -14.06 25.72
C CYS A 219 -25.69 -14.50 26.72
N THR A 220 -25.68 -15.80 27.06
CA THR A 220 -26.52 -16.36 28.13
C THR A 220 -25.83 -16.22 29.49
N LYS A 221 -26.62 -16.26 30.57
CA LYS A 221 -26.08 -16.23 31.94
C LYS A 221 -25.10 -17.38 32.21
N ASP A 222 -25.37 -18.55 31.64
CA ASP A 222 -24.53 -19.74 31.80
C ASP A 222 -23.19 -19.57 31.06
N ASN A 223 -23.20 -19.03 29.84
CA ASN A 223 -21.98 -18.75 29.08
C ASN A 223 -21.13 -17.68 29.77
N ILE A 224 -21.75 -16.60 30.26
CA ILE A 224 -21.07 -15.57 31.04
C ILE A 224 -20.44 -16.16 32.31
N THR A 225 -21.20 -16.97 33.06
CA THR A 225 -20.69 -17.61 34.28
C THR A 225 -19.53 -18.55 33.98
N THR A 226 -19.64 -19.36 32.93
CA THR A 226 -18.62 -20.32 32.49
C THR A 226 -17.35 -19.61 32.03
N GLY A 227 -17.46 -18.63 31.14
CA GLY A 227 -16.31 -17.88 30.65
C GLY A 227 -15.65 -17.03 31.73
N ARG A 228 -16.42 -16.45 32.65
CA ARG A 228 -15.87 -15.78 33.84
C ARG A 228 -15.04 -16.73 34.69
N ASN A 229 -15.55 -17.93 34.98
CA ASN A 229 -14.80 -18.90 35.79
C ASN A 229 -13.52 -19.35 35.07
N CYS A 230 -13.57 -19.56 33.75
CA CYS A 230 -12.39 -19.86 32.92
C CYS A 230 -11.35 -18.73 32.99
N ILE A 231 -11.76 -17.49 32.76
CA ILE A 231 -10.88 -16.32 32.82
C ILE A 231 -10.28 -16.16 34.21
N LEU A 232 -11.09 -16.30 35.26
CA LEU A 232 -10.61 -16.14 36.63
C LEU A 232 -9.61 -17.24 37.03
N ASN A 233 -9.75 -18.45 36.47
CA ASN A 233 -8.77 -19.51 36.67
C ASN A 233 -7.38 -19.12 36.13
N TYR A 234 -7.34 -18.36 35.03
CA TYR A 234 -6.14 -17.81 34.40
C TYR A 234 -5.81 -16.38 34.85
N SER A 235 -6.12 -16.01 36.10
CA SER A 235 -5.85 -14.67 36.62
C SER A 235 -5.20 -14.66 38.01
N GLN A 236 -4.55 -15.76 38.40
CA GLN A 236 -3.98 -15.92 39.74
C GLN A 236 -2.75 -15.04 39.98
N THR A 237 -2.07 -14.62 38.90
CA THR A 237 -0.90 -13.74 38.97
C THR A 237 -1.13 -12.43 38.21
N THR A 238 -0.35 -11.39 38.52
CA THR A 238 -0.42 -10.11 37.80
C THR A 238 -0.13 -10.27 36.31
N LEU A 239 0.87 -11.07 35.95
CA LEU A 239 1.20 -11.33 34.54
C LEU A 239 0.05 -12.04 33.80
N GLN A 240 -0.59 -13.00 34.47
CA GLN A 240 -1.76 -13.68 33.93
C GLN A 240 -2.93 -12.70 33.71
N ALA A 241 -3.25 -11.88 34.72
CA ALA A 241 -4.30 -10.86 34.62
C ALA A 241 -4.02 -9.84 33.50
N GLU A 242 -2.77 -9.39 33.36
CA GLU A 242 -2.36 -8.51 32.26
C GLU A 242 -2.51 -9.17 30.89
N THR A 243 -2.14 -10.44 30.77
CA THR A 243 -2.28 -11.21 29.51
C THR A 243 -3.74 -11.35 29.12
N ILE A 244 -4.62 -11.68 30.07
CA ILE A 244 -6.08 -11.71 29.85
C ILE A 244 -6.59 -10.33 29.42
N CYS A 245 -6.15 -9.26 30.08
CA CYS A 245 -6.57 -7.90 29.73
C CYS A 245 -6.19 -7.53 28.29
N LEU A 246 -4.96 -7.85 27.88
CA LEU A 246 -4.48 -7.63 26.52
C LEU A 246 -5.28 -8.43 25.50
N TYR A 247 -5.57 -9.69 25.82
CA TYR A 247 -6.40 -10.57 24.99
C TYR A 247 -7.82 -10.02 24.80
N LEU A 248 -8.51 -9.61 25.87
CA LEU A 248 -9.88 -9.09 25.80
C LEU A 248 -9.95 -7.76 25.03
N ILE A 249 -8.93 -6.91 25.18
CA ILE A 249 -8.79 -5.69 24.36
C ILE A 249 -8.58 -6.05 22.89
N ASP A 250 -7.68 -6.99 22.57
CA ASP A 250 -7.40 -7.38 21.19
C ASP A 250 -8.66 -7.92 20.50
N ARG A 251 -9.40 -8.78 21.20
CA ARG A 251 -10.69 -9.30 20.74
C ARG A 251 -11.70 -8.18 20.46
N SER A 252 -11.73 -7.15 21.30
CA SER A 252 -12.62 -5.99 21.13
C SER A 252 -12.20 -5.07 19.98
N LEU A 253 -10.91 -4.98 19.71
CA LEU A 253 -10.33 -4.17 18.63
C LEU A 253 -10.33 -4.84 17.27
N ALA A 254 -10.69 -6.13 17.20
CA ALA A 254 -10.76 -6.86 15.95
C ALA A 254 -11.66 -6.10 14.94
N PRO A 255 -11.22 -5.92 13.68
CA PRO A 255 -11.97 -5.15 12.68
C PRO A 255 -13.34 -5.76 12.36
N GLU A 256 -13.47 -7.08 12.54
CA GLU A 256 -14.71 -7.84 12.41
C GLU A 256 -15.62 -7.79 13.65
N ALA A 257 -15.17 -7.21 14.77
CA ALA A 257 -15.94 -7.17 16.01
C ALA A 257 -17.19 -6.29 15.87
N THR A 258 -18.35 -6.91 16.03
CA THR A 258 -19.65 -6.23 16.00
C THR A 258 -19.93 -5.49 17.31
N PHE A 259 -20.91 -4.59 17.27
CA PHE A 259 -21.44 -3.92 18.46
C PHE A 259 -21.87 -4.95 19.53
N ASP A 260 -22.61 -5.98 19.14
CA ASP A 260 -23.12 -6.99 20.08
C ASP A 260 -21.96 -7.81 20.69
N ALA A 261 -20.92 -8.14 19.92
CA ALA A 261 -19.72 -8.79 20.46
C ALA A 261 -19.05 -7.92 21.54
N ARG A 262 -18.89 -6.61 21.29
CA ARG A 262 -18.32 -5.67 22.28
C ARG A 262 -19.22 -5.54 23.50
N LEU A 263 -20.54 -5.47 23.32
CA LEU A 263 -21.51 -5.43 24.41
C LEU A 263 -21.46 -6.70 25.28
N HIS A 264 -21.36 -7.88 24.66
CA HIS A 264 -21.25 -9.16 25.37
C HIS A 264 -19.95 -9.24 26.18
N LEU A 265 -18.83 -8.74 25.64
CA LEU A 265 -17.58 -8.63 26.39
C LEU A 265 -17.67 -7.64 27.56
N ILE A 266 -18.41 -6.54 27.42
CA ILE A 266 -18.68 -5.60 28.52
C ILE A 266 -19.48 -6.30 29.62
N TYR A 267 -20.50 -7.10 29.29
CA TYR A 267 -21.24 -7.89 30.29
C TYR A 267 -20.33 -8.88 31.04
N LEU A 268 -19.46 -9.59 30.32
CA LEU A 268 -18.48 -10.49 30.91
C LEU A 268 -17.52 -9.75 31.85
N MET A 269 -16.97 -8.62 31.40
CA MET A 269 -16.08 -7.78 32.19
C MET A 269 -16.75 -7.29 33.47
N ASN A 270 -18.02 -6.87 33.39
CA ASN A 270 -18.75 -6.42 34.56
C ASN A 270 -18.99 -7.55 35.57
N ASP A 271 -19.32 -8.77 35.12
CA ASP A 271 -19.47 -9.93 36.02
C ASP A 271 -18.14 -10.31 36.70
N ILE A 272 -17.04 -10.28 35.94
CA ILE A 272 -15.68 -10.47 36.48
C ILE A 272 -15.40 -9.43 37.58
N LEU A 273 -15.64 -8.14 37.30
CA LEU A 273 -15.42 -7.04 38.26
C LEU A 273 -16.28 -7.21 39.52
N HIS A 274 -17.58 -7.51 39.38
CA HIS A 274 -18.45 -7.80 40.51
C HIS A 274 -17.93 -8.98 41.34
N ASN A 275 -17.47 -10.06 40.70
CA ASN A 275 -16.91 -11.20 41.41
C ASN A 275 -15.60 -10.82 42.15
N CYS A 276 -14.72 -10.04 41.52
CA CYS A 276 -13.50 -9.57 42.17
C CYS A 276 -13.79 -8.72 43.40
N ILE A 277 -14.80 -7.83 43.34
CA ILE A 277 -15.26 -7.04 44.50
C ILE A 277 -15.80 -7.97 45.60
N ARG A 278 -16.63 -8.95 45.24
CA ARG A 278 -17.23 -9.89 46.21
C ARG A 278 -16.21 -10.79 46.90
N LYS A 279 -15.14 -11.20 46.20
CA LYS A 279 -14.11 -12.11 46.73
C LYS A 279 -12.87 -11.40 47.28
N GLY A 280 -12.75 -10.08 47.13
CA GLY A 280 -11.59 -9.30 47.61
C GLY A 280 -10.34 -9.42 46.72
N ASN A 281 -10.50 -9.65 45.42
CA ASN A 281 -9.38 -9.76 44.47
C ASN A 281 -9.01 -8.40 43.87
N ASP A 282 -8.48 -7.49 44.70
CA ASP A 282 -8.26 -6.09 44.33
C ASP A 282 -7.25 -5.87 43.20
N GLU A 283 -6.18 -6.66 43.13
CA GLU A 283 -5.17 -6.52 42.07
C GLU A 283 -5.77 -6.82 40.68
N ILE A 284 -6.50 -7.94 40.57
CA ILE A 284 -7.18 -8.34 39.33
C ILE A 284 -8.24 -7.31 38.97
N ARG A 285 -9.01 -6.83 39.96
CA ARG A 285 -9.99 -5.76 39.77
C ARG A 285 -9.33 -4.53 39.16
N MET A 286 -8.21 -4.07 39.72
CA MET A 286 -7.49 -2.90 39.24
C MET A 286 -7.02 -3.07 37.79
N GLN A 287 -6.50 -4.25 37.41
CA GLN A 287 -6.11 -4.50 36.02
C GLN A 287 -7.31 -4.53 35.07
N MET A 288 -8.39 -5.21 35.46
CA MET A 288 -9.62 -5.34 34.65
C MET A 288 -10.32 -3.99 34.47
N SER A 289 -10.32 -3.11 35.48
CA SER A 289 -10.89 -1.77 35.38
C SER A 289 -10.16 -0.86 34.38
N LYS A 290 -8.87 -1.12 34.07
CA LYS A 290 -8.13 -0.34 33.07
C LYS A 290 -8.67 -0.53 31.65
N ILE A 291 -9.35 -1.65 31.39
CA ILE A 291 -9.74 -2.05 30.02
C ILE A 291 -11.22 -1.86 29.73
N ILE A 292 -12.08 -1.78 30.75
CA ILE A 292 -13.53 -1.66 30.56
C ILE A 292 -13.92 -0.36 29.84
N VAL A 293 -13.28 0.76 30.19
CA VAL A 293 -13.55 2.06 29.55
C VAL A 293 -13.12 2.05 28.08
N PRO A 294 -11.90 1.62 27.69
CA PRO A 294 -11.54 1.44 26.29
C PRO A 294 -12.54 0.58 25.50
N ILE A 295 -12.98 -0.56 26.04
CA ILE A 295 -13.93 -1.46 25.36
C ILE A 295 -15.31 -0.79 25.24
N TYR A 296 -15.74 -0.07 26.27
CA TYR A 296 -16.97 0.73 26.22
C TYR A 296 -16.92 1.80 25.13
N CYS A 297 -15.83 2.57 25.05
CA CYS A 297 -15.63 3.56 24.00
C CYS A 297 -15.67 2.93 22.60
N LEU A 298 -15.06 1.74 22.43
CA LEU A 298 -15.15 0.97 21.20
C LEU A 298 -16.58 0.58 20.86
N ALA A 299 -17.39 0.17 21.84
CA ALA A 299 -18.80 -0.14 21.61
C ALA A 299 -19.61 1.12 21.22
N VAL A 300 -19.36 2.25 21.89
CA VAL A 300 -20.02 3.54 21.61
C VAL A 300 -19.74 4.03 20.19
N ASP A 301 -18.51 3.88 19.69
CA ASP A 301 -18.11 4.30 18.34
C ASP A 301 -18.94 3.62 17.23
N GLN A 302 -19.43 2.40 17.47
CA GLN A 302 -20.30 1.66 16.54
C GLN A 302 -21.80 1.77 16.88
N ALA A 303 -22.17 2.48 17.94
CA ALA A 303 -23.53 2.52 18.47
C ALA A 303 -24.37 3.65 17.85
N ASN A 304 -25.56 3.30 17.36
CA ASN A 304 -26.64 4.25 17.15
C ASN A 304 -27.32 4.62 18.49
N ASP A 305 -28.28 5.54 18.49
CA ASP A 305 -28.87 6.04 19.73
C ASP A 305 -29.57 4.96 20.56
N GLU A 306 -30.23 3.98 19.93
CA GLU A 306 -30.83 2.83 20.61
C GLU A 306 -29.76 1.93 21.27
N ARG A 307 -28.67 1.63 20.55
CA ARG A 307 -27.55 0.85 21.07
C ARG A 307 -26.84 1.55 22.22
N LYS A 308 -26.74 2.89 22.18
CA LYS A 308 -26.23 3.69 23.31
C LYS A 308 -27.11 3.52 24.56
N GLN A 309 -28.43 3.45 24.42
CA GLN A 309 -29.30 3.18 25.56
C GLN A 309 -29.03 1.80 26.19
N LYS A 310 -28.68 0.79 25.40
CA LYS A 310 -28.25 -0.51 25.94
C LYS A 310 -26.98 -0.38 26.77
N LEU A 311 -26.00 0.38 26.28
CA LEU A 311 -24.74 0.64 26.99
C LEU A 311 -24.92 1.44 28.28
N VAL A 312 -25.79 2.45 28.29
CA VAL A 312 -26.09 3.26 29.49
C VAL A 312 -26.74 2.42 30.60
N LYS A 313 -27.51 1.39 30.24
CA LYS A 313 -28.09 0.46 31.22
C LYS A 313 -27.05 -0.45 31.87
N VAL A 314 -25.86 -0.58 31.26
CA VAL A 314 -24.75 -1.33 31.86
C VAL A 314 -24.06 -0.39 32.82
N GLU A 315 -24.45 -0.44 34.09
CA GLU A 315 -23.74 0.25 35.17
C GLU A 315 -22.34 -0.35 35.29
N ILE A 316 -21.36 0.28 34.62
CA ILE A 316 -19.95 -0.09 34.73
C ILE A 316 -19.48 0.30 36.13
N LEU A 317 -19.01 -0.69 36.87
CA LEU A 317 -18.33 -0.53 38.16
C LEU A 317 -16.90 0.01 38.02
#